data_AF-A0A6A4BIY9-F1
#
_entry.id   AF-A0A6A4BIY9-F1
#
_cell.length_a   1.000
_cell.length_b   1.000
_cell.length_c   1.000
_cell.angle_alpha   90.00
_cell.angle_beta   90.00
_cell.angle_gamma   90.00
#
_symmetry.space_group_name_H-M   'P 1'
#
loop_
_entity.id
_entity.type
_entity.pdbx_description
1 polymer ?
#
loop_
_entity_poly.entity_id
_entity_poly.type
_entity_poly.pdbx_seq_one_letter_code
_entity_poly.pdbx_strand_id
1 'polypeptide(L)'
;MGDTATPAEIQRLYSIATAAYPLHADSALRPMTSDEVAAMDAYVNRRLELPAPPTFLSCTATGLKRAAMLVFHHEHVEAALIADVPANVRLGKYISRQSILRELVAANGGDEAGRLRMKRFIKAA
;
A
#
# COMPACT_ATOMS: atom_id res chain seq x y z
N MET A 1 -17.27 -17.19 6.30
CA MET A 1 -16.77 -17.88 5.10
C MET A 1 -15.95 -16.86 4.34
N GLY A 2 -14.62 -16.87 4.53
CA GLY A 2 -13.73 -15.85 3.97
C GLY A 2 -13.46 -16.17 2.51
N ASP A 3 -14.07 -15.41 1.62
CA ASP A 3 -13.84 -15.50 0.18
C ASP A 3 -12.47 -14.87 -0.12
N THR A 4 -11.42 -15.70 -0.03
CA THR A 4 -10.06 -15.25 -0.37
C THR A 4 -9.96 -15.22 -1.88
N ALA A 5 -10.00 -14.02 -2.46
CA ALA A 5 -9.78 -13.79 -3.88
C ALA A 5 -8.54 -14.56 -4.36
N THR A 6 -8.67 -15.24 -5.50
CA THR A 6 -7.59 -16.03 -6.08
C THR A 6 -6.44 -15.10 -6.48
N PRO A 7 -5.19 -15.60 -6.53
CA PRO A 7 -4.04 -14.79 -6.96
C PRO A 7 -4.23 -14.16 -8.35
N ALA A 8 -4.93 -14.85 -9.26
CA ALA A 8 -5.24 -14.34 -10.59
C ALA A 8 -6.22 -13.16 -10.55
N GLU A 9 -7.22 -13.19 -9.68
CA GLU A 9 -8.15 -12.08 -9.48
C GLU A 9 -7.45 -10.87 -8.87
N ILE A 10 -6.59 -11.07 -7.87
CA ILE A 10 -5.80 -9.97 -7.28
C ILE A 10 -4.91 -9.32 -8.35
N GLN A 11 -4.24 -10.12 -9.18
CA GLN A 11 -3.40 -9.60 -10.26
C GLN A 11 -4.23 -8.80 -11.29
N ARG A 12 -5.43 -9.27 -11.63
CA ARG A 12 -6.35 -8.56 -12.52
C ARG A 12 -6.75 -7.21 -11.93
N LEU A 13 -7.17 -7.18 -10.66
CA LEU A 13 -7.56 -5.93 -9.98
C LEU A 13 -6.38 -4.96 -9.85
N TYR A 14 -5.18 -5.47 -9.59
CA TYR A 14 -3.95 -4.68 -9.57
C TYR A 14 -3.71 -4.01 -10.93
N SER A 15 -3.79 -4.78 -12.02
CA SER A 15 -3.60 -4.24 -13.38
C SER A 15 -4.62 -3.15 -13.72
N ILE A 16 -5.87 -3.31 -13.28
CA ILE A 16 -6.92 -2.28 -13.48
C ILE A 16 -6.61 -1.03 -12.65
N ALA A 17 -6.24 -1.19 -11.38
CA ALA A 17 -5.98 -0.05 -10.50
C ALA A 17 -4.71 0.74 -10.89
N THR A 18 -3.77 0.13 -11.60
CA THR A 18 -2.46 0.74 -11.95
C THR A 18 -2.33 1.12 -13.44
N ALA A 19 -3.33 0.82 -14.27
CA ALA A 19 -3.31 1.18 -15.68
C ALA A 19 -3.25 2.70 -15.91
N ALA A 20 -2.85 3.11 -17.11
CA ALA A 20 -2.86 4.53 -17.47
C ALA A 20 -4.30 4.98 -17.78
N TYR A 21 -4.79 5.97 -17.02
CA TYR A 21 -6.08 6.62 -17.27
C TYR A 21 -5.88 8.10 -17.59
N PRO A 22 -6.69 8.67 -18.51
CA PRO A 22 -6.63 10.10 -18.80
C PRO A 22 -7.11 10.91 -17.59
N LEU A 23 -6.45 12.03 -17.34
CA LEU A 23 -6.92 13.01 -16.36
C LEU A 23 -8.14 13.75 -16.93
N HIS A 24 -9.25 13.76 -16.20
CA HIS A 24 -10.43 14.55 -16.56
C HIS A 24 -10.64 15.72 -15.60
N ALA A 25 -11.25 16.78 -16.13
CA ALA A 25 -11.81 17.84 -15.32
C ALA A 25 -13.03 17.31 -14.55
N ASP A 26 -13.34 17.94 -13.41
CA ASP A 26 -14.48 17.54 -12.56
C ASP A 26 -15.83 17.58 -13.31
N SER A 27 -15.94 18.40 -14.35
CA SER A 27 -17.13 18.49 -15.22
C SER A 27 -17.26 17.36 -16.24
N ALA A 28 -16.23 16.52 -16.40
CA ALA A 28 -16.15 15.48 -17.44
C ALA A 28 -15.86 14.08 -16.83
N LEU A 29 -16.24 13.87 -15.58
CA LEU A 29 -16.07 12.58 -14.91
C LEU A 29 -17.06 11.54 -15.46
N ARG A 30 -16.60 10.30 -15.55
CA ARG A 30 -17.44 9.14 -15.89
C ARG A 30 -17.71 8.28 -14.66
N PRO A 31 -18.79 7.48 -14.65
CA PRO A 31 -18.97 6.45 -13.63
C PRO A 31 -17.85 5.40 -13.69
N MET A 32 -17.60 4.76 -12.55
CA MET A 32 -16.71 3.58 -12.46
C MET A 32 -17.36 2.39 -13.15
N THR A 33 -16.56 1.56 -13.79
CA THR A 33 -17.00 0.24 -14.29
C THR A 33 -17.16 -0.74 -13.12
N SER A 34 -17.83 -1.87 -13.34
CA SER A 34 -17.96 -2.93 -12.32
C SER A 34 -16.60 -3.40 -11.79
N ASP A 35 -15.60 -3.49 -12.66
CA ASP A 35 -14.27 -3.93 -12.28
C ASP A 35 -13.49 -2.88 -11.48
N GLU A 36 -13.68 -1.60 -11.81
CA GLU A 36 -13.10 -0.49 -11.06
C GLU A 36 -13.73 -0.38 -9.67
N VAL A 37 -15.04 -0.61 -9.56
CA VAL A 37 -15.73 -0.71 -8.26
C VAL A 37 -15.16 -1.87 -7.45
N ALA A 38 -14.97 -3.05 -8.05
CA ALA A 38 -14.36 -4.19 -7.37
C ALA A 38 -12.91 -3.91 -6.92
N ALA A 39 -12.12 -3.24 -7.77
CA ALA A 39 -10.76 -2.84 -7.43
C ALA A 39 -10.74 -1.80 -6.29
N MET A 40 -11.66 -0.84 -6.31
CA MET A 40 -11.81 0.16 -5.25
C MET A 40 -12.21 -0.48 -3.92
N ASP A 41 -13.18 -1.40 -3.92
CA ASP A 41 -13.59 -2.13 -2.72
C ASP A 41 -12.44 -2.96 -2.15
N ALA A 42 -11.72 -3.69 -2.99
CA ALA A 42 -10.55 -4.46 -2.57
C ALA A 42 -9.44 -3.58 -1.99
N TYR A 43 -9.23 -2.40 -2.57
CA TYR A 43 -8.26 -1.41 -2.09
C TYR A 43 -8.64 -0.84 -0.73
N VAL A 44 -9.88 -0.34 -0.56
CA VAL A 44 -10.36 0.23 0.70
C VAL A 44 -10.38 -0.80 1.83
N ASN A 45 -10.74 -2.05 1.51
CA ASN A 45 -10.73 -3.17 2.45
C ASN A 45 -9.33 -3.76 2.70
N ARG A 46 -8.27 -3.14 2.16
CA ARG A 46 -6.87 -3.57 2.30
C ARG A 46 -6.60 -5.02 1.85
N ARG A 47 -7.41 -5.53 0.91
CA ARG A 47 -7.20 -6.82 0.24
C ARG A 47 -6.30 -6.67 -0.99
N LEU A 48 -6.22 -5.46 -1.54
CA LEU A 48 -5.37 -5.10 -2.67
C LEU A 48 -4.33 -4.06 -2.21
N GLU A 49 -3.07 -4.44 -2.15
CA GLU A 49 -1.95 -3.54 -1.83
C GLU A 49 -1.50 -2.83 -3.12
N LEU A 50 -1.51 -1.49 -3.09
CA LEU A 50 -1.13 -0.62 -4.21
C LEU A 50 -0.06 0.38 -3.74
N PRO A 51 0.80 0.89 -4.65
CA PRO A 51 1.79 1.91 -4.32
C PRO A 51 1.21 3.34 -4.19
N ALA A 52 -0.05 3.52 -4.60
CA ALA A 52 -0.80 4.78 -4.55
C ALA A 52 -2.30 4.47 -4.68
N PRO A 53 -3.20 5.44 -4.46
CA PRO A 53 -4.61 5.28 -4.81
C PRO A 53 -4.83 4.82 -6.26
N PRO A 54 -5.94 4.12 -6.56
CA PRO A 54 -6.24 3.66 -7.91
C PRO A 54 -6.26 4.80 -8.93
N THR A 55 -5.57 4.59 -10.05
CA THR A 55 -5.33 5.59 -11.10
C THR A 55 -6.61 6.01 -11.85
N PHE A 56 -7.58 5.11 -11.99
CA PHE A 56 -8.88 5.42 -12.61
C PHE A 56 -9.67 6.51 -11.87
N LEU A 57 -9.30 6.83 -10.62
CA LEU A 57 -9.85 8.00 -9.91
C LEU A 57 -9.65 9.30 -10.68
N SER A 58 -8.61 9.41 -11.51
CA SER A 58 -8.33 10.57 -12.38
C SER A 58 -9.46 10.91 -13.36
N CYS A 59 -10.30 9.93 -13.70
CA CYS A 59 -11.44 10.09 -14.62
C CYS A 59 -12.80 9.79 -13.98
N THR A 60 -12.83 9.34 -12.71
CA THR A 60 -14.05 8.89 -12.02
C THR A 60 -14.35 9.67 -10.73
N ALA A 61 -13.39 10.44 -10.21
CA ALA A 61 -13.53 11.18 -8.98
C ALA A 61 -13.05 12.63 -9.12
N THR A 62 -13.71 13.52 -8.40
CA THR A 62 -13.35 14.94 -8.34
C THR A 62 -11.96 15.14 -7.75
N GLY A 63 -11.33 16.28 -8.04
CA GLY A 63 -10.03 16.63 -7.47
C GLY A 63 -9.99 16.53 -5.95
N LEU A 64 -11.05 17.01 -5.27
CA LEU A 64 -11.16 16.92 -3.81
C LEU A 64 -11.22 15.48 -3.29
N LYS A 65 -11.98 14.60 -3.95
CA LYS A 65 -12.05 13.17 -3.58
C LYS A 65 -10.72 12.46 -3.79
N ARG A 66 -9.99 12.81 -4.85
CA ARG A 66 -8.64 12.29 -5.11
C ARG A 66 -7.65 12.72 -4.04
N ALA A 67 -7.66 13.99 -3.65
CA ALA A 67 -6.84 14.50 -2.57
C ALA A 67 -7.14 13.77 -1.24
N ALA A 68 -8.43 13.59 -0.91
CA ALA A 68 -8.84 12.83 0.27
C ALA A 68 -8.35 11.37 0.21
N MET A 69 -8.38 10.74 -0.96
CA MET A 69 -7.91 9.36 -1.12
C MET A 69 -6.39 9.24 -0.98
N LEU A 70 -5.62 10.26 -1.37
CA LEU A 70 -4.17 10.32 -1.14
C LEU A 70 -3.86 10.40 0.36
N VAL A 71 -4.59 11.25 1.09
CA VAL A 71 -4.45 11.34 2.56
C VAL A 71 -4.82 10.00 3.20
N PHE A 72 -5.94 9.40 2.80
CA PHE A 72 -6.33 8.07 3.25
C PHE A 72 -5.25 7.02 2.98
N HIS A 73 -4.67 7.02 1.77
CA HIS A 73 -3.60 6.09 1.42
C HIS A 73 -2.41 6.22 2.37
N HIS A 74 -1.92 7.44 2.56
CA HIS A 74 -0.78 7.72 3.41
C HIS A 74 -1.05 7.35 4.88
N GLU A 75 -2.24 7.66 5.40
CA GLU A 75 -2.56 7.44 6.81
C GLU A 75 -2.96 5.98 7.15
N HIS A 76 -3.58 5.27 6.20
CA HIS A 76 -4.26 4.01 6.49
C HIS A 76 -3.78 2.81 5.65
N VAL A 77 -3.12 3.07 4.52
CA VAL A 77 -2.68 2.01 3.57
C VAL A 77 -1.15 1.89 3.58
N GLU A 78 -0.42 2.99 3.55
CA GLU A 78 1.03 2.99 3.72
C GLU A 78 1.39 2.58 5.16
N ALA A 79 1.99 1.40 5.30
CA ALA A 79 2.59 0.99 6.56
C ALA A 79 4.04 1.51 6.60
N ALA A 80 4.27 2.62 7.30
CA ALA A 80 5.62 3.07 7.61
C ALA A 80 6.30 2.08 8.59
N LEU A 81 7.35 1.40 8.13
CA LEU A 81 8.26 0.66 9.00
C LEU A 81 9.36 1.62 9.48
N ILE A 82 9.20 2.18 10.67
CA ILE A 82 10.20 3.06 11.28
C ILE A 82 11.03 2.20 12.24
N ALA A 83 12.32 2.07 11.98
CA ALA A 83 13.26 1.53 12.95
C ALA A 83 13.86 2.70 13.72
N ASP A 84 13.55 2.82 15.01
CA ASP A 84 14.28 3.71 15.90
C ASP A 84 15.64 3.07 16.20
N VAL A 85 16.69 3.53 15.51
CA VAL A 85 18.06 3.05 15.70
C VAL A 85 18.76 4.01 16.66
N PRO A 86 19.02 3.62 17.92
CA PRO A 86 19.66 4.51 18.87
C PRO A 86 21.04 4.96 18.35
N ALA A 87 21.39 6.22 18.57
CA ALA A 87 22.65 6.84 18.10
C ALA A 87 23.92 6.08 18.56
N ASN A 88 23.77 5.23 19.57
CA ASN A 88 24.84 4.47 20.20
C ASN A 88 25.14 3.15 19.46
N VAL A 89 24.32 2.76 18.48
CA VAL A 89 24.55 1.56 17.68
C VAL A 89 25.80 1.81 16.85
N ARG A 90 26.88 1.07 17.16
CA ARG A 90 28.13 1.10 16.39
C ARG A 90 27.91 0.44 15.03
N LEU A 91 27.36 1.22 14.11
CA LEU A 91 27.26 0.90 12.70
C LEU A 91 28.68 0.86 12.13
N GLY A 92 29.29 -0.33 12.10
CA GLY A 92 30.64 -0.51 11.56
C GLY A 92 30.73 -0.02 10.11
N LYS A 93 31.92 0.43 9.68
CA LYS A 93 32.19 1.01 8.34
C LYS A 93 31.72 0.16 7.15
N TYR A 94 31.41 -1.12 7.38
CA TYR A 94 30.85 -2.07 6.42
C TYR A 94 29.63 -2.77 7.02
N ILE A 95 28.51 -2.07 7.05
CA ILE A 95 27.22 -2.69 7.36
C ILE A 95 26.85 -3.65 6.25
N SER A 96 26.73 -4.94 6.57
CA SER A 96 26.00 -5.86 5.71
C SER A 96 24.52 -5.48 5.76
N ARG A 97 23.81 -5.52 4.63
CA ARG A 97 22.36 -5.25 4.57
C ARG A 97 21.56 -6.05 5.62
N GLN A 98 22.08 -7.21 6.04
CA GLN A 98 21.52 -8.05 7.09
C GLN A 98 21.49 -7.39 8.48
N SER A 99 22.43 -6.50 8.81
CA SER A 99 22.45 -5.81 10.11
C SER A 99 21.39 -4.71 10.20
N ILE A 100 21.14 -3.95 9.12
CA ILE A 100 20.01 -3.02 9.04
C ILE A 100 18.68 -3.77 9.17
N LEU A 101 18.52 -4.88 8.44
CA LEU A 101 17.31 -5.69 8.50
C LEU A 101 17.06 -6.25 9.91
N ARG A 102 18.10 -6.70 10.62
CA ARG A 102 17.97 -7.17 12.01
C ARG A 102 17.51 -6.06 12.95
N GLU A 103 18.09 -4.87 12.85
CA GLU A 103 17.67 -3.71 13.66
C GLU A 103 16.21 -3.31 13.33
N LEU A 104 15.82 -3.35 12.06
CA LEU A 104 14.44 -3.10 11.64
C LEU A 104 13.46 -4.09 12.27
N VAL A 105 13.80 -5.38 12.27
CA VAL A 105 13.00 -6.46 12.89
C VAL A 105 12.93 -6.29 14.40
N ALA A 106 14.04 -5.96 15.05
CA ALA A 106 14.10 -5.81 16.50
C ALA A 106 13.28 -4.60 16.98
N ALA A 107 13.43 -3.45 16.32
CA ALA A 107 12.72 -2.23 16.66
C ALA A 107 11.21 -2.33 16.42
N ASN A 108 10.78 -3.02 15.36
CA ASN A 108 9.36 -3.18 15.01
C ASN A 108 8.71 -4.44 15.62
N GLY A 109 9.45 -5.24 16.40
CA GLY A 109 8.96 -6.49 17.00
C GLY A 109 8.28 -6.34 18.37
N GLY A 110 8.15 -5.10 18.87
CA GLY A 110 7.67 -4.80 20.22
C GLY A 110 6.17 -5.03 20.44
N ASP A 111 5.36 -4.85 19.40
CA ASP A 111 3.90 -5.07 19.41
C ASP A 111 3.49 -6.20 18.45
N GLU A 112 2.31 -6.79 18.67
CA GLU A 112 1.81 -7.89 17.84
C GLU A 112 1.59 -7.45 16.37
N ALA A 113 1.12 -6.21 16.19
CA ALA A 113 0.95 -5.59 14.87
C ALA A 113 2.29 -5.38 14.15
N GLY A 114 3.33 -4.91 14.83
CA GLY A 114 4.66 -4.75 14.26
C GLY A 114 5.35 -6.08 13.96
N ARG A 115 5.17 -7.11 14.79
CA ARG A 115 5.63 -8.47 14.45
C ARG A 115 4.98 -9.00 13.17
N LEU A 116 3.68 -8.75 12.97
CA LEU A 116 2.99 -9.17 11.75
C LEU A 116 3.49 -8.40 10.53
N ARG A 117 3.71 -7.09 10.65
CA ARG A 117 4.34 -6.25 9.60
C ARG A 117 5.74 -6.75 9.26
N MET A 118 6.57 -7.06 10.26
CA MET A 118 7.93 -7.58 10.02
C MET A 118 7.95 -8.96 9.40
N LYS A 119 7.03 -9.86 9.78
CA LYS A 119 6.89 -11.17 9.12
C LYS A 119 6.53 -11.01 7.64
N ARG A 120 5.64 -10.07 7.30
CA ARG A 120 5.29 -9.75 5.91
C ARG A 120 6.49 -9.16 5.15
N PHE A 121 7.20 -8.23 5.75
CA PHE A 121 8.39 -7.61 5.17
C PHE A 121 9.50 -8.62 4.88
N ILE A 122 9.83 -9.51 5.84
CA ILE A 122 10.83 -10.57 5.64
C ILE A 122 10.39 -11.56 4.55
N LYS A 123 9.09 -11.86 4.44
CA LYS A 123 8.57 -12.78 3.41
C LYS A 123 8.63 -12.18 2.00
N ALA A 124 8.63 -10.86 1.88
CA ALA A 124 8.65 -10.14 0.60
C ALA A 124 10.07 -9.72 0.15
N ALA A 125 11.06 -9.79 1.03
CA ALA A 125 12.47 -9.46 0.77
C ALA A 125 13.28 -10.68 0.30
#